data_AF-A0A0C9YSI6-F1
#
_entry.id   AF-A0A0C9YSI6-F1
#
_cell.length_a   1.000
_cell.length_b   1.000
_cell.length_c   1.000
_cell.angle_alpha   90.00
_cell.angle_beta   90.00
_cell.angle_gamma   90.00
#
_symmetry.space_group_name_H-M   'P 1'
#
loop_
_entity.id
_entity.type
_entity.pdbx_description
1 polymer ?
#
loop_
_entity_poly.entity_id
_entity_poly.type
_entity_poly.pdbx_seq_one_letter_code
_entity_poly.pdbx_strand_id
1 'polypeptide(L)'
;MSGSSAGSARSLRSRGPPVIDPFIPQGLPPPRSRKKAATWTVEEEATLLNFLYSNLGQVADGNFKKVTWNATAAHMARYFPPSENAGDKTAEACECKFKMLKKYYYAVADLKCVASGFAYDDIQGAMITLENADLWDRYTKVSQFHCTRQPDAKPFRNLGFSHFQSVELLLPSSARGRFV
;
A
#
# COMPACT_ATOMS: atom_id res chain seq x y z
N MET A 1 14.68 -7.11 -58.45
CA MET A 1 13.87 -7.11 -57.20
C MET A 1 14.78 -7.51 -56.05
N SER A 2 14.56 -6.89 -54.88
CA SER A 2 15.26 -7.08 -53.60
C SER A 2 16.68 -6.50 -53.56
N GLY A 3 17.05 -5.52 -52.73
CA GLY A 3 16.43 -5.01 -51.51
C GLY A 3 17.41 -5.18 -50.35
N SER A 4 18.40 -4.28 -50.24
CA SER A 4 19.34 -4.25 -49.10
C SER A 4 18.99 -3.08 -48.18
N SER A 5 18.53 -3.42 -46.98
CA SER A 5 18.21 -2.51 -45.88
C SER A 5 19.51 -1.99 -45.24
N ALA A 6 19.74 -0.68 -45.36
CA ALA A 6 20.89 -0.01 -44.76
C ALA A 6 20.53 0.65 -43.41
N GLY A 7 21.38 0.40 -42.41
CA GLY A 7 21.98 1.47 -41.62
C GLY A 7 21.11 2.19 -40.59
N SER A 8 21.27 1.78 -39.34
CA SER A 8 20.95 2.54 -38.13
C SER A 8 21.66 3.89 -38.09
N ALA A 9 20.92 4.99 -37.90
CA ALA A 9 21.43 6.26 -37.39
C ALA A 9 20.30 7.19 -36.92
N ARG A 10 20.08 7.30 -35.60
CA ARG A 10 19.55 8.52 -34.96
C ARG A 10 20.28 8.69 -33.63
N SER A 11 21.46 9.29 -33.67
CA SER A 11 21.70 10.74 -33.57
C SER A 11 21.37 11.28 -32.17
N LEU A 12 22.41 11.33 -31.35
CA LEU A 12 22.48 12.08 -30.09
C LEU A 12 22.31 13.57 -30.43
N ARG A 13 21.13 14.14 -30.17
CA ARG A 13 20.96 15.59 -30.24
C ARG A 13 21.57 16.22 -28.99
N SER A 14 22.67 16.91 -29.23
CA SER A 14 23.37 17.80 -28.32
C SER A 14 22.43 18.85 -27.71
N ARG A 15 22.66 19.17 -26.44
CA ARG A 15 22.05 20.33 -25.77
C ARG A 15 22.67 21.60 -26.35
N GLY A 16 21.92 22.33 -27.16
CA GLY A 16 22.19 23.75 -27.44
C GLY A 16 21.76 24.62 -26.24
N PRO A 17 22.31 25.85 -26.09
CA PRO A 17 21.87 26.78 -25.08
C PRO A 17 20.39 27.19 -25.31
N PRO A 18 19.66 27.61 -24.26
CA PRO A 18 18.26 27.94 -24.39
C PRO A 18 18.10 29.18 -25.28
N VAL A 19 17.47 29.00 -26.44
CA VAL A 19 16.94 30.11 -27.23
C VAL A 19 15.82 30.74 -26.39
N ILE A 20 16.05 31.98 -25.95
CA ILE A 20 15.03 32.77 -25.27
C ILE A 20 14.03 33.18 -26.35
N ASP A 21 12.89 32.48 -26.39
CA ASP A 21 11.75 32.83 -27.23
C ASP A 21 10.96 33.96 -26.53
N PRO A 22 10.85 35.18 -27.11
CA PRO A 22 10.29 36.34 -26.41
C PRO A 22 8.75 36.35 -26.32
N PHE A 23 8.07 35.23 -26.55
CA PHE A 23 6.60 35.16 -26.51
C PHE A 23 6.08 33.97 -25.68
N ILE A 24 6.36 33.97 -24.37
CA ILE A 24 5.64 33.11 -23.42
C ILE A 24 4.48 33.92 -22.83
N PRO A 25 3.20 33.58 -23.10
CA PRO A 25 2.07 34.18 -22.40
C PRO A 25 2.18 33.87 -20.90
N GLN A 26 2.34 34.91 -20.09
CA GLN A 26 2.33 34.79 -18.63
C GLN A 26 0.91 34.42 -18.16
N GLY A 27 0.67 33.13 -17.96
CA GLY A 27 -0.61 32.65 -17.47
C GLY A 27 -0.72 31.15 -17.24
N LEU A 28 0.37 30.38 -17.36
CA LEU A 28 0.31 28.96 -17.00
C LEU A 28 0.26 28.86 -15.46
N PRO A 29 -0.76 28.19 -14.88
CA PRO A 29 -0.78 27.97 -13.44
C PRO A 29 0.50 27.22 -13.05
N PRO A 30 1.11 27.56 -11.91
CA PRO A 30 2.33 26.90 -11.47
C PRO A 30 2.10 25.38 -11.48
N PRO A 31 3.08 24.58 -11.94
CA PRO A 31 2.97 23.13 -11.92
C PRO A 31 2.58 22.72 -10.50
N ARG A 32 1.44 22.01 -10.37
CA ARG A 32 0.93 21.56 -9.07
C ARG A 32 2.05 20.81 -8.38
N SER A 33 2.58 21.34 -7.29
CA SER A 33 3.54 20.63 -6.48
C SER A 33 2.86 19.34 -6.01
N ARG A 34 3.41 18.19 -6.40
CA ARG A 34 2.89 16.90 -5.93
C ARG A 34 3.16 16.86 -4.43
N LYS A 35 2.08 16.80 -3.63
CA LYS A 35 2.19 16.59 -2.18
C LYS A 35 3.02 15.33 -1.94
N LYS A 36 4.00 15.39 -1.04
CA LYS A 36 4.79 14.20 -0.66
C LYS A 36 3.84 13.16 -0.06
N ALA A 37 4.08 11.89 -0.34
CA ALA A 37 3.30 10.80 0.25
C ALA A 37 3.71 10.60 1.71
N ALA A 38 2.76 10.24 2.57
CA ALA A 38 3.06 9.88 3.95
C ALA A 38 3.86 8.56 3.98
N THR A 39 5.01 8.58 4.66
CA THR A 39 5.77 7.37 4.99
C THR A 39 5.24 6.80 6.30
N TRP A 40 5.19 5.47 6.39
CA TRP A 40 4.64 4.75 7.54
C TRP A 40 5.65 3.74 8.06
N THR A 41 6.03 3.89 9.33
CA THR A 41 6.77 2.87 10.07
C THR A 41 5.82 1.89 10.74
N VAL A 42 6.34 0.74 11.19
CA VAL A 42 5.57 -0.25 11.96
C VAL A 42 5.03 0.36 13.27
N GLU A 43 5.78 1.26 13.90
CA GLU A 43 5.36 1.97 15.11
C GLU A 43 4.22 2.96 14.83
N GLU A 44 4.28 3.66 13.70
CA GLU A 44 3.22 4.57 13.26
C GLU A 44 1.94 3.81 12.91
N GLU A 45 2.06 2.66 12.25
CA GLU A 45 0.94 1.75 11.97
C GLU A 45 0.33 1.20 13.27
N ALA A 46 1.16 0.78 14.24
CA ALA A 46 0.68 0.32 15.54
C ALA A 46 -0.08 1.43 16.28
N THR A 47 0.44 2.66 16.27
CA THR A 47 -0.20 3.82 16.92
C THR A 47 -1.54 4.15 16.27
N LEU A 48 -1.60 4.10 14.92
CA LEU A 48 -2.85 4.25 14.17
C LEU A 48 -3.89 3.21 14.61
N LEU A 49 -3.53 1.93 14.63
CA LEU A 49 -4.44 0.83 14.96
C LEU A 49 -4.90 0.91 16.42
N ASN A 50 -4.02 1.24 17.35
CA ASN A 50 -4.35 1.34 18.77
C ASN A 50 -5.33 2.51 19.05
N PHE A 51 -5.15 3.65 18.37
CA PHE A 51 -6.09 4.76 18.47
C PHE A 51 -7.47 4.38 17.91
N LEU A 52 -7.52 3.70 16.76
CA LEU A 52 -8.77 3.21 16.19
C LEU A 52 -9.46 2.20 17.11
N TYR A 53 -8.69 1.33 17.77
CA TYR A 53 -9.22 0.33 18.70
C TYR A 53 -9.91 0.99 19.89
N SER A 54 -9.26 2.01 20.47
CA SER A 54 -9.81 2.81 21.57
C SER A 54 -11.09 3.56 21.18
N ASN A 55 -11.32 3.78 19.88
CA ASN A 55 -12.48 4.48 19.34
C ASN A 55 -13.49 3.54 18.64
N LEU A 56 -13.37 2.21 18.83
CA LEU A 56 -14.27 1.24 18.19
C LEU A 56 -15.75 1.46 18.52
N GLY A 57 -16.07 1.92 19.74
CA GLY A 57 -17.45 2.24 20.14
C GLY A 57 -18.11 3.37 19.34
N GLN A 58 -17.34 4.12 18.55
CA GLN A 58 -17.83 5.22 17.71
C GLN A 58 -18.15 4.79 16.26
N VAL A 59 -17.99 3.50 15.95
CA VAL A 59 -18.31 2.92 14.63
C VAL A 59 -19.82 2.77 14.52
N ALA A 60 -20.47 3.59 13.68
CA ALA A 60 -21.94 3.57 13.57
C ALA A 60 -22.49 2.61 12.50
N ASP A 61 -21.72 2.26 11.47
CA ASP A 61 -22.22 1.45 10.35
C ASP A 61 -21.12 0.50 9.79
N GLY A 62 -20.26 0.00 10.67
CA GLY A 62 -19.10 -0.80 10.28
C GLY A 62 -17.93 -0.01 9.67
N ASN A 63 -18.02 1.33 9.62
CA ASN A 63 -16.92 2.21 9.25
C ASN A 63 -16.74 3.38 10.25
N PHE A 64 -15.52 3.88 10.35
CA PHE A 64 -15.20 5.05 11.18
C PHE A 64 -15.71 6.33 10.51
N LYS A 65 -16.29 7.23 11.32
CA LYS A 65 -16.78 8.53 10.86
C LYS A 65 -15.62 9.48 10.58
N LYS A 66 -15.88 10.51 9.75
CA LYS A 66 -14.92 11.60 9.48
C LYS A 66 -14.34 12.22 10.75
N VAL A 67 -15.17 12.39 11.78
CA VAL A 67 -14.73 12.92 13.09
C VAL A 67 -13.65 12.05 13.72
N THR A 68 -13.79 10.73 13.67
CA THR A 68 -12.78 9.79 14.17
C THR A 68 -11.48 9.89 13.38
N TRP A 69 -11.56 10.01 12.05
CA TRP A 69 -10.35 10.16 11.22
C TRP A 69 -9.62 11.48 11.47
N ASN A 70 -10.35 12.58 11.68
CA ASN A 70 -9.75 13.86 12.07
C ASN A 70 -9.07 13.77 13.44
N ALA A 71 -9.71 13.13 14.42
CA ALA A 71 -9.12 12.89 15.74
C ALA A 71 -7.88 11.99 15.66
N THR A 72 -7.93 10.98 14.80
CA THR A 72 -6.79 10.08 14.52
C THR A 72 -5.62 10.86 13.92
N ALA A 73 -5.86 11.72 12.93
CA ALA A 73 -4.82 12.55 12.32
C ALA A 73 -4.18 13.51 13.34
N ALA A 74 -5.00 14.14 14.19
CA ALA A 74 -4.50 14.99 15.27
C ALA A 74 -3.66 14.20 16.29
N HIS A 75 -4.08 12.99 16.64
CA HIS A 75 -3.29 12.09 17.47
C HIS A 75 -1.96 11.73 16.80
N MET A 76 -1.98 11.31 15.53
CA MET A 76 -0.77 10.98 14.77
C MET A 76 0.20 12.16 14.69
N ALA A 77 -0.28 13.38 14.42
CA ALA A 77 0.56 14.57 14.34
C ALA A 77 1.22 14.95 15.67
N ARG A 78 0.60 14.59 16.81
CA ARG A 78 1.16 14.82 18.14
C ARG A 78 2.35 13.91 18.45
N TYR A 79 2.29 12.64 18.03
CA TYR A 79 3.34 11.65 18.29
C TYR A 79 4.40 11.59 17.17
N PHE A 80 3.99 11.88 15.93
CA PHE A 80 4.81 11.84 14.73
C PHE A 80 4.67 13.18 14.00
N PRO A 81 5.40 14.22 14.46
CA PRO A 81 5.32 15.53 13.85
C PRO A 81 5.76 15.48 12.38
N PRO A 82 5.25 16.41 11.54
CA PRO A 82 5.64 16.49 10.13
C PRO A 82 7.16 16.51 9.98
N SER A 83 7.67 15.72 9.04
CA SER A 83 9.09 15.74 8.67
C SER A 83 9.24 16.29 7.26
N GLU A 84 10.35 16.97 6.97
CA GLU A 84 10.60 17.50 5.63
C GLU A 84 10.60 16.41 4.54
N ASN A 85 10.86 15.16 4.92
CA ASN A 85 11.02 14.04 3.99
C ASN A 85 9.74 13.23 3.74
N ALA A 86 8.66 13.46 4.50
CA ALA A 86 7.42 12.69 4.37
C ALA A 86 6.19 13.61 4.32
N GLY A 87 5.14 13.13 3.65
CA GLY A 87 3.83 13.80 3.69
C GLY A 87 3.16 13.71 5.05
N ASP A 88 2.29 14.68 5.34
CA ASP A 88 1.50 14.72 6.57
C ASP A 88 0.56 13.51 6.66
N LYS A 89 0.40 12.99 7.89
CA LYS A 89 -0.55 11.93 8.21
C LYS A 89 -1.95 12.51 8.42
N THR A 90 -2.54 13.02 7.35
CA THR A 90 -3.90 13.58 7.35
C THR A 90 -4.96 12.50 7.65
N ALA A 91 -6.20 12.93 7.86
CA ALA A 91 -7.33 12.03 8.06
C ALA A 91 -7.46 11.03 6.89
N GLU A 92 -7.31 11.52 5.66
CA GLU A 92 -7.36 10.72 4.44
C GLU A 92 -6.18 9.74 4.36
N ALA A 93 -4.98 10.16 4.77
CA ALA A 93 -3.81 9.29 4.80
C ALA A 93 -3.99 8.15 5.81
N CYS A 94 -4.52 8.45 7.01
CA CYS A 94 -4.84 7.46 8.04
C CYS A 94 -5.90 6.46 7.56
N GLU A 95 -6.98 6.94 6.93
CA GLU A 95 -8.03 6.08 6.38
C GLU A 95 -7.49 5.18 5.26
N CYS A 96 -6.74 5.76 4.31
CA CYS A 96 -6.12 5.00 3.22
C CYS A 96 -5.19 3.91 3.78
N LYS A 97 -4.39 4.23 4.79
CA LYS A 97 -3.48 3.28 5.41
C LYS A 97 -4.24 2.14 6.09
N PHE A 98 -5.29 2.44 6.85
CA PHE A 98 -6.13 1.40 7.46
C PHE A 98 -6.78 0.49 6.42
N LYS A 99 -7.28 1.04 5.30
CA LYS A 99 -7.81 0.23 4.19
C LYS A 99 -6.76 -0.71 3.60
N MET A 100 -5.50 -0.27 3.47
CA MET A 100 -4.40 -1.13 3.04
C MET A 100 -4.11 -2.24 4.06
N LEU A 101 -4.05 -1.92 5.35
CA LEU A 101 -3.81 -2.90 6.42
C LEU A 101 -4.92 -3.97 6.48
N LYS A 102 -6.18 -3.60 6.22
CA LYS A 102 -7.29 -4.56 6.07
C LYS A 102 -7.09 -5.50 4.88
N LYS A 103 -6.61 -4.99 3.75
CA LYS A 103 -6.31 -5.84 2.59
C LYS A 103 -5.20 -6.84 2.89
N TYR A 104 -4.16 -6.40 3.59
CA TYR A 104 -3.08 -7.26 4.06
C TYR A 104 -3.57 -8.35 5.02
N TYR A 105 -4.44 -8.01 5.98
CA TYR A 105 -5.07 -9.02 6.84
C TYR A 105 -5.77 -10.11 6.02
N TYR A 106 -6.60 -9.76 5.04
CA TYR A 106 -7.30 -10.77 4.24
C TYR A 106 -6.37 -11.60 3.36
N ALA A 107 -5.29 -11.01 2.85
CA ALA A 107 -4.27 -11.74 2.10
C ALA A 107 -3.54 -12.77 3.00
N VAL A 108 -3.19 -12.36 4.22
CA VAL A 108 -2.54 -13.25 5.20
C VAL A 108 -3.50 -14.31 5.73
N ALA A 109 -4.76 -13.96 5.95
CA ALA A 109 -5.81 -14.90 6.33
C ALA A 109 -5.99 -16.01 5.27
N ASP A 110 -5.93 -15.63 3.99
CA ASP A 110 -5.97 -16.56 2.87
C ASP A 110 -4.73 -17.48 2.85
N LEU A 111 -3.54 -16.90 3.07
CA LEU A 111 -2.29 -17.66 3.20
C LEU A 111 -2.30 -18.63 4.38
N LYS A 112 -2.84 -18.23 5.53
CA LYS A 112 -2.99 -19.09 6.72
C LYS A 112 -4.05 -20.18 6.54
N CYS A 113 -5.01 -20.00 5.65
CA CYS A 113 -6.02 -21.01 5.39
C CYS A 113 -5.42 -22.19 4.62
N VAL A 114 -5.80 -23.41 5.02
CA VAL A 114 -5.33 -24.70 4.48
C VAL A 114 -5.41 -24.78 2.94
N ALA A 115 -6.31 -24.00 2.32
CA ALA A 115 -6.49 -23.93 0.87
C ALA A 115 -5.26 -23.40 0.11
N SER A 116 -4.34 -22.68 0.77
CA SER A 116 -3.18 -22.07 0.09
C SER A 116 -1.99 -23.04 -0.07
N GLY A 117 -1.90 -24.10 0.74
CA GLY A 117 -0.78 -25.03 0.74
C GLY A 117 0.55 -24.46 1.29
N PHE A 118 0.55 -23.25 1.85
CA PHE A 118 1.75 -22.62 2.42
C PHE A 118 1.79 -22.74 3.95
N ALA A 119 2.99 -22.95 4.51
CA ALA A 119 3.23 -22.83 5.94
C ALA A 119 3.47 -21.35 6.29
N TYR A 120 2.40 -20.56 6.39
CA TYR A 120 2.51 -19.15 6.73
C TYR A 120 2.88 -18.95 8.21
N ASP A 121 3.96 -18.21 8.45
CA ASP A 121 4.42 -17.77 9.77
C ASP A 121 4.26 -16.25 9.94
N ASP A 122 3.85 -15.81 11.13
CA ASP A 122 3.58 -14.40 11.40
C ASP A 122 4.84 -13.52 11.46
N ILE A 123 6.03 -14.12 11.48
CA ILE A 123 7.33 -13.44 11.47
C ILE A 123 7.99 -13.59 10.10
N GLN A 124 8.03 -14.81 9.55
CA GLN A 124 8.76 -15.17 8.35
C GLN A 124 7.90 -15.18 7.07
N GLY A 125 6.58 -14.97 7.19
CA GLY A 125 5.64 -14.96 6.06
C GLY A 125 5.40 -16.35 5.49
N ALA A 126 5.14 -16.44 4.18
CA ALA A 126 4.86 -17.73 3.53
C ALA A 126 6.08 -18.66 3.38
N MET A 127 7.28 -18.21 3.76
CA MET A 127 8.54 -18.98 3.71
C MET A 127 8.72 -19.74 2.38
N ILE A 128 8.59 -19.01 1.28
CA ILE A 128 8.70 -19.58 -0.06
C ILE A 128 10.15 -19.98 -0.34
N THR A 129 10.37 -21.29 -0.45
CA THR A 129 11.64 -21.90 -0.87
C THR A 129 11.65 -22.08 -2.39
N LEU A 130 12.74 -22.63 -2.93
CA LEU A 130 12.81 -22.95 -4.36
C LEU A 130 11.77 -24.00 -4.79
N GLU A 131 11.42 -24.90 -3.87
CA GLU A 131 10.56 -26.07 -4.12
C GLU A 131 9.08 -25.71 -4.28
N ASN A 132 8.62 -24.60 -3.69
CA ASN A 132 7.23 -24.14 -3.75
C ASN A 132 7.09 -22.75 -4.42
N ALA A 133 8.14 -22.30 -5.13
CA ALA A 133 8.13 -21.02 -5.84
C ALA A 133 7.11 -21.00 -6.99
N ASP A 134 6.87 -22.13 -7.66
CA ASP A 134 5.88 -22.25 -8.72
C ASP A 134 4.44 -22.18 -8.18
N LEU A 135 4.19 -22.74 -6.99
CA LEU A 135 2.93 -22.61 -6.26
C LEU A 135 2.68 -21.12 -5.94
N TRP A 136 3.69 -20.40 -5.46
CA TRP A 136 3.61 -18.96 -5.19
C TRP A 136 3.33 -18.14 -6.44
N ASP A 137 3.99 -18.45 -7.56
CA ASP A 137 3.74 -17.78 -8.84
C ASP A 137 2.33 -18.04 -9.37
N ARG A 138 1.80 -19.26 -9.22
CA ARG A 138 0.41 -19.57 -9.57
C ARG A 138 -0.57 -18.82 -8.67
N TYR A 139 -0.35 -18.85 -7.36
CA TYR A 139 -1.16 -18.12 -6.39
C TYR A 139 -1.19 -16.62 -6.69
N THR A 140 -0.04 -16.01 -6.95
CA THR A 140 0.05 -14.57 -7.30
C THR A 140 -0.43 -14.23 -8.72
N LYS A 141 -0.52 -15.20 -9.64
CA LYS A 141 -1.11 -15.01 -10.98
C LYS A 141 -2.63 -15.19 -11.00
N VAL A 142 -3.17 -16.26 -10.40
CA VAL A 142 -4.63 -16.51 -10.33
C VAL A 142 -5.35 -15.33 -9.66
N SER A 143 -4.73 -14.82 -8.62
CA SER A 143 -5.14 -13.66 -7.84
C SER A 143 -5.06 -12.33 -8.62
N GLN A 144 -4.28 -12.25 -9.70
CA GLN A 144 -4.27 -11.11 -10.64
C GLN A 144 -5.43 -11.14 -11.67
N PHE A 145 -5.94 -12.33 -12.03
CA PHE A 145 -6.97 -12.49 -13.08
C PHE A 145 -8.41 -12.43 -12.54
N HIS A 146 -8.62 -12.80 -11.28
CA HIS A 146 -9.90 -12.56 -10.62
C HIS A 146 -9.92 -11.15 -10.02
N CYS A 147 -10.94 -10.33 -10.34
CA CYS A 147 -11.18 -9.03 -9.69
C CYS A 147 -11.38 -9.14 -8.16
N THR A 148 -11.36 -10.35 -7.62
CA THR A 148 -11.25 -10.68 -6.20
C THR A 148 -9.80 -11.07 -5.89
N ARG A 149 -9.09 -10.15 -5.21
CA ARG A 149 -7.82 -10.37 -4.47
C ARG A 149 -6.57 -10.64 -5.33
N GLN A 150 -5.80 -9.61 -5.75
CA GLN A 150 -4.37 -9.36 -5.42
C GLN A 150 -3.71 -8.26 -6.27
N PRO A 151 -2.95 -7.35 -5.62
CA PRO A 151 -1.49 -7.47 -5.48
C PRO A 151 -0.97 -7.56 -4.02
N ASP A 152 -1.87 -7.63 -3.05
CA ASP A 152 -1.59 -7.31 -1.65
C ASP A 152 -0.84 -8.42 -0.86
N ALA A 153 -0.72 -9.64 -1.40
CA ALA A 153 0.02 -10.74 -0.75
C ALA A 153 1.52 -10.74 -1.05
N LYS A 154 1.96 -10.04 -2.10
CA LYS A 154 3.37 -9.99 -2.53
C LYS A 154 4.36 -9.61 -1.42
N PRO A 155 4.05 -8.62 -0.55
CA PRO A 155 4.92 -8.28 0.57
C PRO A 155 5.17 -9.46 1.51
N PHE A 156 4.22 -10.40 1.61
CA PHE A 156 4.26 -11.47 2.61
C PHE A 156 4.86 -12.80 2.11
N ARG A 157 5.58 -12.75 0.98
CA ARG A 157 6.30 -13.92 0.45
C ARG A 157 7.24 -14.51 1.50
N ASN A 158 8.08 -13.67 2.09
CA ASN A 158 9.08 -14.04 3.10
C ASN A 158 9.16 -12.97 4.22
N LEU A 159 8.03 -12.32 4.49
CA LEU A 159 7.89 -11.33 5.55
C LEU A 159 6.54 -11.54 6.22
N GLY A 160 6.53 -11.60 7.54
CA GLY A 160 5.30 -11.71 8.31
C GLY A 160 4.49 -10.41 8.34
N PHE A 161 3.26 -10.50 8.84
CA PHE A 161 2.40 -9.35 9.07
C PHE A 161 2.15 -9.14 10.57
N SER A 162 3.00 -8.31 11.19
CA SER A 162 2.98 -8.02 12.63
C SER A 162 1.64 -7.45 13.13
N HIS A 163 0.85 -6.83 12.25
CA HIS A 163 -0.42 -6.20 12.60
C HIS A 163 -1.64 -7.12 12.42
N PHE A 164 -1.46 -8.41 12.14
CA PHE A 164 -2.56 -9.35 11.87
C PHE A 164 -3.64 -9.33 12.96
N GLN A 165 -3.25 -9.55 14.22
CA GLN A 165 -4.17 -9.55 15.36
C GLN A 165 -4.78 -8.17 15.62
N SER A 166 -3.99 -7.11 15.49
CA SER A 166 -4.47 -5.73 15.73
C SER A 166 -5.54 -5.32 14.72
N VAL A 167 -5.39 -5.71 13.45
CA VAL A 167 -6.40 -5.46 12.42
C VAL A 167 -7.63 -6.33 12.65
N GLU A 168 -7.46 -7.59 13.03
CA GLU A 168 -8.58 -8.51 13.32
C GLU A 168 -9.53 -7.99 14.40
N LEU A 169 -8.99 -7.41 15.47
CA LEU A 169 -9.78 -6.79 16.53
C LEU A 169 -10.63 -5.61 16.04
N LEU A 170 -10.17 -4.91 14.99
CA LEU A 170 -10.86 -3.79 14.38
C LEU A 170 -11.92 -4.21 13.35
N LEU A 171 -11.97 -5.49 12.98
CA LEU A 171 -12.97 -6.01 12.06
C LEU A 171 -14.27 -6.40 12.80
N PRO A 172 -15.44 -6.28 12.13
CA PRO A 172 -16.69 -6.83 12.63
C PRO A 172 -16.54 -8.32 12.93
N SER A 173 -17.28 -8.84 13.91
CA SER A 173 -17.22 -10.27 14.28
C SER A 173 -17.50 -11.22 13.10
N SER A 174 -18.34 -10.80 12.15
CA SER A 174 -18.64 -11.56 10.93
C SER A 174 -17.48 -11.66 9.93
N ALA A 175 -16.46 -10.81 10.06
CA ALA A 175 -15.30 -10.76 9.18
C ALA A 175 -14.04 -11.41 9.80
N ARG A 176 -14.11 -11.82 11.07
CA ARG A 176 -13.02 -12.54 11.75
C ARG A 176 -13.07 -14.00 11.29
N GLY A 177 -12.03 -14.43 10.57
CA GLY A 177 -11.96 -15.81 10.08
C GLY A 177 -11.87 -16.78 11.26
N ARG A 178 -12.66 -17.87 11.24
CA ARG A 178 -12.37 -19.05 12.07
C ARG A 178 -11.18 -19.75 11.43
N PHE A 179 -9.98 -19.38 11.84
CA PHE A 179 -8.78 -20.17 11.56
C PHE A 179 -8.75 -21.26 12.63
N VAL A 180 -9.13 -22.49 12.24
CA VAL A 180 -9.06 -23.69 13.09
C VAL A 180 -7.77 -24.43 12.74
#